data_AF-A0A3D3ARB2-F1
#
_entry.id   AF-A0A3D3ARB2-F1
#
_cell.length_a   1.000
_cell.length_b   1.000
_cell.length_c   1.000
_cell.angle_alpha   90.00
_cell.angle_beta   90.00
_cell.angle_gamma   90.00
#
_symmetry.space_group_name_H-M   'P 1'
#
loop_
_entity.id
_entity.type
_entity.pdbx_description
1 polymer ?
#
loop_
_entity_poly.entity_id
_entity_poly.type
_entity_poly.pdbx_seq_one_letter_code
_entity_poly.pdbx_strand_id
1 'polypeptide(L)'
;METVFETPSLRKKLNYYHENMESENKKIHSHIEIKPISLFLSQSSELLQNEPKLYSLKDELSQAKKNKTLFVFIMLALFLILSLVSTFLVTFYLESQSRRLKFDLNAFEDLNLSELINSAKKNEEELSKVKMALENSQKNKEDEILKIKSQFSKQKTVILTQNLSEEEKIRLLNEMQEKEKQAIGNAETRYQKEILDKQKQINQINSQISAYERKLSETTKENQKKLQETIQKNQEEMNNAEKLKELQLQKQKEFYEKELEKSRKEYQAFLTRSNEEKQLLATSLKAKTEEASSLDAVKKELENTNQTLTDDYVALSSNYQKTKNALVKFYQSLDKMAQKRKEQGYIAELLDNDRVLVILNSYYTVKNKDTAMIFNQDNEYIAEIRFLTEEKTPYQTGVVAEIRELKKNAAISLFDKIIIKLK
;
A
#
# COMPACT_ATOMS: atom_id res chain seq x y z
N MET A 1 -80.47 25.82 44.26
CA MET A 1 -81.49 26.19 43.27
C MET A 1 -81.23 27.64 42.89
N GLU A 2 -80.27 27.88 42.00
CA GLU A 2 -80.34 27.84 40.53
C GLU A 2 -80.87 29.14 39.91
N THR A 3 -80.19 29.51 38.82
CA THR A 3 -80.52 30.57 37.84
C THR A 3 -80.18 32.02 38.21
N VAL A 4 -78.92 32.40 37.90
CA VAL A 4 -78.57 33.81 37.67
C VAL A 4 -78.73 34.11 36.18
N PHE A 5 -79.48 35.17 35.92
CA PHE A 5 -79.86 35.75 34.65
C PHE A 5 -78.67 36.20 33.80
N GLU A 6 -78.73 35.86 32.51
CA GLU A 6 -77.93 36.44 31.44
C GLU A 6 -78.28 37.94 31.28
N THR A 7 -77.25 38.79 31.19
CA THR A 7 -77.42 40.23 30.92
C THR A 7 -77.22 40.55 29.43
N PRO A 8 -77.88 41.60 28.89
CA PRO A 8 -78.00 41.85 27.44
C PRO A 8 -76.73 42.35 26.72
N SER A 9 -75.57 42.42 27.39
CA SER A 9 -74.31 42.89 26.80
C SER A 9 -73.48 41.79 26.13
N LEU A 10 -73.79 40.52 26.41
CA LEU A 10 -73.13 39.35 25.81
C LEU A 10 -73.68 39.01 24.40
N ARG A 11 -74.93 39.37 24.09
CA ARG A 11 -75.53 39.15 22.75
C ARG A 11 -75.04 40.11 21.66
N LYS A 12 -74.62 41.33 22.00
CA LYS A 12 -74.03 42.26 21.02
C LYS A 12 -72.56 41.95 20.70
N LYS A 13 -71.80 41.38 21.65
CA LYS A 13 -70.43 40.94 21.38
C LYS A 13 -70.38 39.67 20.53
N LEU A 14 -71.31 38.72 20.70
CA LEU A 14 -71.33 37.49 19.89
C LEU A 14 -71.63 37.75 18.40
N ASN A 15 -72.48 38.71 18.05
CA ASN A 15 -72.80 39.01 16.64
C ASN A 15 -71.66 39.77 15.91
N TYR A 16 -70.86 40.59 16.61
CA TYR A 16 -69.69 41.25 15.99
C TYR A 16 -68.54 40.27 15.70
N TYR A 17 -68.42 39.20 16.50
CA TYR A 17 -67.44 38.13 16.24
C TYR A 17 -67.88 37.14 15.16
N HIS A 18 -69.18 36.99 14.88
CA HIS A 18 -69.65 36.09 13.80
C HIS A 18 -69.54 36.72 12.41
N GLU A 19 -69.84 38.02 12.25
CA GLU A 19 -69.79 38.72 10.95
C GLU A 19 -68.35 38.95 10.43
N ASN A 20 -67.38 39.20 11.33
CA ASN A 20 -65.99 39.39 10.92
C ASN A 20 -65.23 38.06 10.66
N MET A 21 -65.64 36.95 11.30
CA MET A 21 -65.10 35.60 11.03
C MET A 21 -65.52 35.05 9.66
N GLU A 22 -66.70 35.40 9.14
CA GLU A 22 -67.14 34.99 7.80
C GLU A 22 -66.47 35.79 6.66
N SER A 23 -66.07 37.05 6.91
CA SER A 23 -65.39 37.86 5.89
C SER A 23 -63.91 37.50 5.71
N GLU A 24 -63.21 37.09 6.77
CA GLU A 24 -61.81 36.65 6.70
C GLU A 24 -61.64 35.21 6.20
N ASN A 25 -62.55 34.28 6.53
CA ASN A 25 -62.51 32.92 5.96
C ASN A 25 -62.79 32.88 4.45
N LYS A 26 -63.48 33.89 3.89
CA LYS A 26 -63.72 34.00 2.45
C LYS A 26 -62.51 34.54 1.66
N LYS A 27 -61.52 35.16 2.32
CA LYS A 27 -60.25 35.58 1.68
C LYS A 27 -59.13 34.55 1.80
N ILE A 28 -59.16 33.66 2.79
CA ILE A 28 -58.11 32.66 3.02
C ILE A 28 -58.28 31.39 2.15
N HIS A 29 -59.46 31.13 1.58
CA HIS A 29 -59.68 29.99 0.67
C HIS A 29 -59.28 30.20 -0.80
N SER A 30 -58.54 31.26 -1.15
CA SER A 30 -58.10 31.46 -2.55
C SER A 30 -56.62 31.19 -2.84
N HIS A 31 -55.73 31.03 -1.85
CA HIS A 31 -54.29 30.82 -2.12
C HIS A 31 -53.60 29.91 -1.07
N ILE A 32 -54.18 28.75 -0.76
CA ILE A 32 -53.42 27.69 -0.08
C ILE A 32 -53.72 26.34 -0.74
N GLU A 33 -52.85 25.98 -1.69
CA GLU A 33 -52.75 24.66 -2.29
C GLU A 33 -52.12 23.70 -1.26
N ILE A 34 -52.92 23.20 -0.33
CA ILE A 34 -52.54 22.11 0.57
C ILE A 34 -52.85 20.80 -0.14
N LYS A 35 -51.81 20.09 -0.59
CA LYS A 35 -51.91 18.66 -0.96
C LYS A 35 -52.31 17.85 0.28
N PRO A 36 -53.50 17.22 0.35
CA PRO A 36 -53.77 16.24 1.38
C PRO A 36 -52.96 14.97 1.10
N ILE A 37 -52.33 14.45 2.15
CA ILE A 37 -51.72 13.12 2.20
C ILE A 37 -52.85 12.09 2.02
N SER A 38 -53.08 11.68 0.78
CA SER A 38 -53.80 10.46 0.42
C SER A 38 -52.80 9.47 -0.17
N LEU A 39 -51.89 8.99 0.67
CA LEU A 39 -50.91 7.96 0.31
C LEU A 39 -51.17 6.66 1.06
N PHE A 40 -52.43 6.30 1.28
CA PHE A 40 -52.84 4.98 1.73
C PHE A 40 -54.30 4.81 1.30
N LEU A 41 -54.60 3.84 0.44
CA LEU A 41 -55.93 3.44 -0.09
C LEU A 41 -56.40 4.01 -1.45
N SER A 42 -55.51 4.22 -2.44
CA SER A 42 -55.92 4.40 -3.85
C SER A 42 -55.59 3.21 -4.76
N GLN A 43 -55.03 2.12 -4.23
CA GLN A 43 -54.59 0.96 -5.02
C GLN A 43 -55.55 -0.25 -5.01
N SER A 44 -56.72 -0.15 -4.36
CA SER A 44 -57.66 -1.28 -4.26
C SER A 44 -59.02 -1.04 -4.93
N SER A 45 -59.21 0.08 -5.64
CA SER A 45 -60.51 0.44 -6.24
C SER A 45 -60.57 0.39 -7.77
N GLU A 46 -59.43 0.20 -8.47
CA GLU A 46 -59.40 0.07 -9.94
C GLU A 46 -59.56 -1.38 -10.45
N LEU A 47 -59.71 -2.35 -9.54
CA LEU A 47 -59.81 -3.78 -9.89
C LEU A 47 -61.24 -4.27 -10.23
N LEU A 48 -62.22 -3.38 -10.37
CA LEU A 48 -63.63 -3.79 -10.60
C LEU A 48 -64.32 -3.11 -11.80
N GLN A 49 -63.60 -2.53 -12.76
CA GLN A 49 -64.21 -1.90 -13.94
C GLN A 49 -63.49 -2.11 -15.28
N ASN A 50 -62.99 -3.31 -15.58
CA ASN A 50 -62.59 -3.65 -16.95
C ASN A 50 -63.09 -5.04 -17.35
N GLU A 51 -63.98 -5.09 -18.34
CA GLU A 51 -64.28 -6.31 -19.11
C GLU A 51 -62.97 -6.87 -19.73
N PRO A 52 -62.81 -8.21 -19.81
CA PRO A 52 -61.55 -8.81 -20.24
C PRO A 52 -61.27 -8.53 -21.71
N LYS A 53 -60.31 -7.63 -22.01
CA LYS A 53 -59.65 -7.59 -23.32
C LYS A 53 -58.72 -8.78 -23.44
N LEU A 54 -58.99 -9.66 -24.40
CA LEU A 54 -58.13 -10.81 -24.72
C LEU A 54 -56.70 -10.33 -25.05
N TYR A 55 -55.74 -10.83 -24.28
CA TYR A 55 -54.32 -10.56 -24.45
C TYR A 55 -53.78 -11.28 -25.71
N SER A 56 -53.45 -10.51 -26.74
CA SER A 56 -52.89 -10.98 -28.02
C SER A 56 -51.37 -10.77 -28.02
N LEU A 57 -50.61 -11.84 -27.79
CA LEU A 57 -49.14 -11.87 -27.88
C LEU A 57 -48.59 -11.45 -29.26
N LYS A 58 -49.44 -11.45 -30.29
CA LYS A 58 -49.08 -11.15 -31.67
C LYS A 58 -48.84 -9.65 -31.90
N ASP A 59 -49.58 -8.81 -31.19
CA ASP A 59 -49.52 -7.35 -31.35
C ASP A 59 -48.30 -6.75 -30.61
N GLU A 60 -47.95 -7.29 -29.43
CA GLU A 60 -46.77 -6.87 -28.67
C GLU A 60 -45.44 -7.24 -29.36
N LEU A 61 -45.38 -8.41 -30.02
CA LEU A 61 -44.21 -8.85 -30.77
C LEU A 61 -43.94 -7.99 -32.02
N SER A 62 -44.97 -7.38 -32.60
CA SER A 62 -44.84 -6.52 -33.78
C SER A 62 -44.26 -5.14 -33.45
N GLN A 63 -44.55 -4.61 -32.25
CA GLN A 63 -44.04 -3.32 -31.79
C GLN A 63 -42.61 -3.40 -31.21
N ALA A 64 -42.22 -4.54 -30.62
CA ALA A 64 -40.90 -4.71 -30.01
C ALA A 64 -39.73 -4.81 -31.02
N LYS A 65 -40.01 -5.07 -32.31
CA LYS A 65 -39.00 -5.39 -33.33
C LYS A 65 -38.34 -4.18 -34.01
N LYS A 66 -38.86 -2.96 -33.85
CA LYS A 66 -38.47 -1.83 -34.73
C LYS A 66 -37.36 -0.89 -34.23
N ASN A 67 -36.97 -0.88 -32.95
CA ASN A 67 -35.99 0.13 -32.46
C ASN A 67 -35.02 -0.31 -31.34
N LYS A 68 -34.92 -1.60 -30.99
CA LYS A 68 -34.02 -2.05 -29.90
C LYS A 68 -32.61 -2.49 -30.33
N THR A 69 -32.33 -2.65 -31.62
CA THR A 69 -31.00 -3.12 -32.09
C THR A 69 -29.94 -2.02 -32.08
N LEU A 70 -30.25 -0.80 -32.53
CA LEU A 70 -29.27 0.29 -32.64
C LEU A 70 -28.69 0.72 -31.28
N PHE A 71 -29.55 0.88 -30.27
CA PHE A 71 -29.13 1.28 -28.92
C PHE A 71 -28.17 0.25 -28.27
N VAL A 72 -28.43 -1.05 -28.49
CA VAL A 72 -27.58 -2.12 -27.96
C VAL A 72 -26.20 -2.08 -28.62
N PHE A 73 -26.10 -1.85 -29.93
CA PHE A 73 -24.80 -1.71 -30.60
C PHE A 73 -24.02 -0.47 -30.14
N ILE A 74 -24.70 0.65 -29.89
CA ILE A 74 -24.06 1.87 -29.35
C ILE A 74 -23.51 1.64 -27.94
N MET A 75 -24.29 0.99 -27.07
CA MET A 75 -23.83 0.65 -25.71
C MET A 75 -22.65 -0.32 -25.73
N LEU A 76 -22.65 -1.30 -26.64
CA LEU A 76 -21.58 -2.27 -26.76
C LEU A 76 -20.28 -1.63 -27.30
N ALA A 77 -20.39 -0.69 -28.25
CA ALA A 77 -19.26 0.10 -28.73
C ALA A 77 -18.68 1.02 -27.64
N LEU A 78 -19.54 1.68 -26.86
CA LEU A 78 -19.11 2.52 -25.73
C LEU A 78 -18.35 1.70 -24.68
N PHE A 79 -18.84 0.52 -24.34
CA PHE A 79 -18.17 -0.38 -23.39
C PHE A 79 -16.78 -0.81 -23.88
N LEU A 80 -16.65 -1.10 -25.18
CA LEU A 80 -15.37 -1.46 -25.80
C LEU A 80 -14.35 -0.31 -25.74
N ILE A 81 -14.79 0.91 -26.04
CA ILE A 81 -13.96 2.11 -25.95
C ILE A 81 -13.53 2.38 -24.50
N LEU A 82 -14.47 2.28 -23.55
CA LEU A 82 -14.18 2.48 -22.13
C LEU A 82 -13.15 1.45 -21.61
N SER A 83 -13.26 0.20 -22.06
CA SER A 83 -12.31 -0.86 -21.73
C SER A 83 -10.90 -0.53 -22.25
N LEU A 84 -10.77 -0.11 -23.51
CA LEU A 84 -9.48 0.31 -24.09
C LEU A 84 -8.85 1.49 -23.36
N VAL A 85 -9.64 2.51 -23.01
CA VAL A 85 -9.17 3.67 -22.25
C VAL A 85 -8.73 3.26 -20.84
N SER A 86 -9.47 2.37 -20.18
CA SER A 86 -9.12 1.85 -18.86
C SER A 86 -7.79 1.08 -18.91
N THR A 87 -7.61 0.18 -19.88
CA THR A 87 -6.34 -0.54 -20.07
C THR A 87 -5.19 0.42 -20.32
N PHE A 88 -5.37 1.42 -21.17
CA PHE A 88 -4.36 2.44 -21.44
C PHE A 88 -3.98 3.25 -20.19
N LEU A 89 -4.97 3.67 -19.38
CA LEU A 89 -4.74 4.40 -18.13
C LEU A 89 -3.99 3.54 -17.10
N VAL A 90 -4.32 2.25 -17.00
CA VAL A 90 -3.60 1.32 -16.11
C VAL A 90 -2.15 1.16 -16.56
N THR A 91 -1.90 0.93 -17.84
CA THR A 91 -0.54 0.81 -18.39
C THR A 91 0.25 2.10 -18.16
N PHE A 92 -0.33 3.27 -18.44
CA PHE A 92 0.31 4.56 -18.21
C PHE A 92 0.60 4.82 -16.72
N TYR A 93 -0.33 4.47 -15.83
CA TYR A 93 -0.14 4.61 -14.39
C TYR A 93 0.95 3.67 -13.84
N LEU A 94 1.00 2.43 -14.33
CA LEU A 94 2.06 1.48 -13.99
C LEU A 94 3.43 1.96 -14.49
N GLU A 95 3.51 2.50 -15.71
CA GLU A 95 4.76 3.02 -16.26
C GLU A 95 5.24 4.29 -15.55
N SER A 96 4.31 5.14 -15.09
CA SER A 96 4.62 6.35 -14.31
C SER A 96 5.12 6.02 -12.89
N GLN A 97 4.63 4.95 -12.26
CA GLN A 97 5.18 4.48 -10.99
C GLN A 97 6.45 3.65 -11.13
N SER A 98 6.60 2.87 -12.21
CA SER A 98 7.81 2.06 -12.42
C SER A 98 9.05 2.93 -12.66
N ARG A 99 8.90 4.16 -13.20
CA ARG A 99 10.00 5.12 -13.32
C ARG A 99 10.59 5.58 -11.97
N ARG A 100 9.94 5.32 -10.84
CA ARG A 100 10.48 5.58 -9.49
C ARG A 100 11.16 4.36 -8.85
N LEU A 101 11.06 3.20 -9.49
CA LEU A 101 11.87 2.02 -9.19
C LEU A 101 12.80 1.78 -10.38
N LYS A 102 13.67 2.76 -10.65
CA LYS A 102 14.89 2.48 -11.42
C LYS A 102 15.79 1.62 -10.55
N PHE A 103 15.51 0.32 -10.50
CA PHE A 103 16.61 -0.62 -10.39
C PHE A 103 17.39 -0.43 -11.68
N ASP A 104 18.49 0.32 -11.60
CA ASP A 104 19.49 0.37 -12.65
C ASP A 104 20.07 -1.06 -12.74
N LEU A 105 19.39 -1.93 -13.50
CA LEU A 105 19.85 -3.28 -13.83
C LEU A 105 21.15 -3.24 -14.65
N ASN A 106 21.54 -2.06 -15.12
CA ASN A 106 22.84 -1.78 -15.73
C ASN A 106 24.02 -2.02 -14.75
N ALA A 107 23.78 -2.12 -13.44
CA ALA A 107 24.81 -2.54 -12.48
C ALA A 107 25.24 -4.02 -12.64
N PHE A 108 24.50 -4.82 -13.42
CA PHE A 108 24.79 -6.23 -13.67
C PHE A 108 25.20 -6.52 -15.13
N GLU A 109 25.15 -5.53 -16.01
CA GLU A 109 25.34 -5.70 -17.46
C GLU A 109 26.82 -5.80 -17.86
N ASP A 110 27.73 -5.32 -17.01
CA ASP A 110 29.16 -5.18 -17.33
C ASP A 110 30.00 -6.46 -17.17
N LEU A 111 29.37 -7.61 -16.94
CA LEU A 111 30.09 -8.87 -16.86
C LEU A 111 29.62 -9.83 -17.91
N ASN A 112 30.54 -10.13 -18.81
CA ASN A 112 30.53 -11.35 -19.61
C ASN A 112 30.78 -12.57 -18.68
N LEU A 113 29.90 -12.79 -17.70
CA LEU A 113 29.88 -13.95 -16.80
C LEU A 113 29.90 -15.24 -17.63
N SER A 114 29.28 -15.21 -18.81
CA SER A 114 29.36 -16.29 -19.80
C SER A 114 30.81 -16.57 -20.23
N GLU A 115 31.59 -15.54 -20.58
CA GLU A 115 33.00 -15.69 -20.97
C GLU A 115 33.87 -16.16 -19.81
N LEU A 116 33.61 -15.68 -18.58
CA LEU A 116 34.29 -16.14 -17.37
C LEU A 116 33.99 -17.62 -17.06
N ILE A 117 32.73 -18.02 -17.11
CA ILE A 117 32.29 -19.40 -16.87
C ILE A 117 32.83 -20.32 -17.98
N ASN A 118 32.76 -19.90 -19.24
CA ASN A 118 33.27 -20.68 -20.36
C ASN A 118 34.80 -20.83 -20.28
N SER A 119 35.53 -19.80 -19.86
CA SER A 119 36.98 -19.86 -19.66
C SER A 119 37.35 -20.78 -18.49
N ALA A 120 36.63 -20.70 -17.37
CA ALA A 120 36.83 -21.59 -16.23
C ALA A 120 36.61 -23.06 -16.62
N LYS A 121 35.49 -23.35 -17.29
CA LYS A 121 35.17 -24.70 -17.77
C LYS A 121 36.22 -25.21 -18.76
N LYS A 122 36.68 -24.36 -19.69
CA LYS A 122 37.75 -24.71 -20.62
C LYS A 122 39.05 -25.07 -19.89
N ASN A 123 39.43 -24.29 -18.88
CA ASN A 123 40.62 -24.55 -18.08
C ASN A 123 40.50 -25.84 -17.26
N GLU A 124 39.32 -26.16 -16.72
CA GLU A 124 39.05 -27.43 -16.03
C GLU A 124 39.16 -28.63 -16.97
N GLU A 125 38.59 -28.53 -18.17
CA GLU A 125 38.70 -29.57 -19.21
C GLU A 125 40.15 -29.77 -19.65
N GLU A 126 40.90 -28.68 -19.85
CA GLU A 126 42.32 -28.72 -20.20
C GLU A 126 43.15 -29.33 -19.07
N LEU A 127 42.89 -28.94 -17.81
CA LEU A 127 43.54 -29.52 -16.63
C LEU A 127 43.32 -31.04 -16.56
N SER A 128 42.10 -31.49 -16.80
CA SER A 128 41.76 -32.92 -16.80
C SER A 128 42.55 -33.66 -17.89
N LYS A 129 42.58 -33.13 -19.12
CA LYS A 129 43.34 -33.70 -20.24
C LYS A 129 44.84 -33.81 -19.92
N VAL A 130 45.44 -32.75 -19.38
CA VAL A 130 46.88 -32.74 -19.05
C VAL A 130 47.18 -33.69 -17.89
N LYS A 131 46.32 -33.79 -16.88
CA LYS A 131 46.45 -34.78 -15.79
C LYS A 131 46.41 -36.22 -16.30
N MET A 132 45.45 -36.55 -17.17
CA MET A 132 45.40 -37.87 -17.81
C MET A 132 46.66 -38.12 -18.66
N ALA A 133 47.13 -37.11 -19.40
CA ALA A 133 48.36 -37.23 -20.18
C ALA A 133 49.62 -37.42 -19.30
N LEU A 134 49.65 -36.84 -18.10
CA LEU A 134 50.72 -37.03 -17.11
C LEU A 134 50.71 -38.47 -16.59
N GLU A 135 49.56 -38.96 -16.15
CA GLU A 135 49.36 -40.34 -15.68
C GLU A 135 49.75 -41.35 -16.78
N ASN A 136 49.33 -41.10 -18.02
CA ASN A 136 49.72 -41.93 -19.16
C ASN A 136 51.24 -41.90 -19.40
N SER A 137 51.93 -40.76 -19.27
CA SER A 137 53.41 -40.73 -19.38
C SER A 137 54.09 -41.50 -18.26
N GLN A 138 53.56 -41.46 -17.03
CA GLN A 138 54.09 -42.22 -15.91
C GLN A 138 53.94 -43.73 -16.16
N LYS A 139 52.77 -44.17 -16.60
CA LYS A 139 52.52 -45.56 -16.97
C LYS A 139 53.38 -46.02 -18.14
N ASN A 140 53.46 -45.23 -19.21
CA ASN A 140 54.27 -45.56 -20.38
C ASN A 140 55.77 -45.67 -20.03
N LYS A 141 56.26 -44.86 -19.10
CA LYS A 141 57.62 -44.98 -18.55
C LYS A 141 57.83 -46.35 -17.90
N GLU A 142 56.93 -46.77 -17.03
CA GLU A 142 57.01 -48.06 -16.34
C GLU A 142 56.94 -49.22 -17.34
N ASP A 143 55.99 -49.18 -18.28
CA ASP A 143 55.82 -50.19 -19.32
C ASP A 143 57.05 -50.29 -20.22
N GLU A 144 57.68 -49.17 -20.57
CA GLU A 144 58.88 -49.15 -21.40
C GLU A 144 60.10 -49.71 -20.66
N ILE A 145 60.29 -49.34 -19.39
CA ILE A 145 61.34 -49.91 -18.54
C ILE A 145 61.17 -51.43 -18.40
N LEU A 146 59.93 -51.91 -18.21
CA LEU A 146 59.63 -53.34 -18.14
C LEU A 146 59.94 -54.05 -19.46
N LYS A 147 59.59 -53.44 -20.61
CA LYS A 147 59.93 -53.98 -21.94
C LYS A 147 61.44 -54.07 -22.14
N ILE A 148 62.19 -53.02 -21.78
CA ILE A 148 63.65 -53.00 -21.85
C ILE A 148 64.23 -54.15 -21.00
N LYS A 149 63.85 -54.24 -19.73
CA LYS A 149 64.30 -55.32 -18.82
C LYS A 149 63.99 -56.71 -19.37
N SER A 150 62.78 -56.91 -19.92
CA SER A 150 62.39 -58.19 -20.53
C SER A 150 63.23 -58.53 -21.76
N GLN A 151 63.50 -57.56 -22.64
CA GLN A 151 64.34 -57.75 -23.83
C GLN A 151 65.77 -58.13 -23.46
N PHE A 152 66.39 -57.40 -22.54
CA PHE A 152 67.74 -57.68 -22.07
C PHE A 152 67.83 -59.00 -21.30
N SER A 153 66.81 -59.36 -20.50
CA SER A 153 66.75 -60.67 -19.85
C SER A 153 66.78 -61.82 -20.85
N LYS A 154 66.01 -61.73 -21.94
CA LYS A 154 66.01 -62.76 -23.01
C LYS A 154 67.40 -62.87 -23.67
N GLN A 155 68.06 -61.74 -23.93
CA GLN A 155 69.40 -61.73 -24.51
C GLN A 155 70.45 -62.33 -23.57
N LYS A 156 70.38 -62.04 -22.26
CA LYS A 156 71.25 -62.67 -21.26
C LYS A 156 71.05 -64.19 -21.19
N THR A 157 69.81 -64.68 -21.28
CA THR A 157 69.53 -66.12 -21.34
C THR A 157 70.19 -66.77 -22.57
N VAL A 158 70.15 -66.12 -23.73
CA VAL A 158 70.82 -66.62 -24.95
C VAL A 158 72.34 -66.71 -24.77
N ILE A 159 72.97 -65.73 -24.11
CA ILE A 159 74.42 -65.77 -23.81
C ILE A 159 74.74 -66.95 -22.89
N LEU A 160 73.91 -67.20 -21.88
CA LEU A 160 74.13 -68.29 -20.91
C LEU A 160 74.03 -69.69 -21.54
N THR A 161 73.21 -69.86 -22.59
CA THR A 161 73.00 -71.16 -23.25
C THR A 161 73.97 -71.44 -24.40
N GLN A 162 74.81 -70.48 -24.79
CA GLN A 162 75.82 -70.66 -25.82
C GLN A 162 77.06 -71.42 -25.30
N ASN A 163 77.71 -72.16 -26.19
CA ASN A 163 78.91 -72.96 -25.88
C ASN A 163 80.19 -72.09 -25.91
N LEU A 164 80.22 -71.07 -25.05
CA LEU A 164 81.33 -70.12 -24.89
C LEU A 164 82.17 -70.46 -23.65
N SER A 165 83.41 -69.95 -23.58
CA SER A 165 84.21 -70.01 -22.34
C SER A 165 83.55 -69.17 -21.24
N GLU A 166 83.79 -69.53 -19.98
CA GLU A 166 83.20 -68.80 -18.84
C GLU A 166 83.69 -67.35 -18.77
N GLU A 167 84.95 -67.07 -19.13
CA GLU A 167 85.46 -65.69 -19.18
C GLU A 167 84.71 -64.85 -20.24
N GLU A 168 84.43 -65.43 -21.41
CA GLU A 168 83.70 -64.72 -22.46
C GLU A 168 82.22 -64.51 -22.12
N LYS A 169 81.57 -65.47 -21.45
CA LYS A 169 80.21 -65.27 -20.93
C LYS A 169 80.14 -64.12 -19.95
N ILE A 170 81.07 -64.06 -18.99
CA ILE A 170 81.12 -62.98 -17.99
C ILE A 170 81.32 -61.62 -18.67
N ARG A 171 82.26 -61.53 -19.63
CA ARG A 171 82.49 -60.31 -20.41
C ARG A 171 81.21 -59.83 -21.11
N LEU A 172 80.54 -60.72 -21.83
CA LEU A 172 79.32 -60.40 -22.58
C LEU A 172 78.14 -60.05 -21.66
N LEU A 173 77.99 -60.71 -20.53
CA LEU A 173 76.95 -60.40 -19.55
C LEU A 173 77.15 -59.01 -18.93
N ASN A 174 78.38 -58.64 -18.60
CA ASN A 174 78.70 -57.30 -18.08
C ASN A 174 78.43 -56.22 -19.12
N GLU A 175 78.85 -56.43 -20.38
CA GLU A 175 78.55 -55.51 -21.48
C GLU A 175 77.04 -55.35 -21.69
N MET A 176 76.30 -56.47 -21.63
CA MET A 176 74.84 -56.47 -21.77
C MET A 176 74.16 -55.73 -20.62
N GLN A 177 74.68 -55.84 -19.39
CA GLN A 177 74.16 -55.14 -18.23
C GLN A 177 74.39 -53.62 -18.30
N GLU A 178 75.55 -53.18 -18.79
CA GLU A 178 75.79 -51.74 -18.99
C GLU A 178 74.90 -51.17 -20.11
N LYS A 179 74.69 -51.92 -21.19
CA LYS A 179 73.73 -51.54 -22.25
C LYS A 179 72.30 -51.44 -21.73
N GLU A 180 71.87 -52.38 -20.89
CA GLU A 180 70.56 -52.33 -20.22
C GLU A 180 70.42 -51.07 -19.36
N LYS A 181 71.42 -50.78 -18.53
CA LYS A 181 71.43 -49.60 -17.65
C LYS A 181 71.38 -48.30 -18.45
N GLN A 182 72.13 -48.20 -19.54
CA GLN A 182 72.08 -47.04 -20.44
C GLN A 182 70.71 -46.90 -21.10
N ALA A 183 70.12 -47.99 -21.60
CA ALA A 183 68.79 -47.96 -22.20
C ALA A 183 67.71 -47.49 -21.21
N ILE A 184 67.75 -47.99 -19.97
CA ILE A 184 66.85 -47.56 -18.90
C ILE A 184 67.07 -46.07 -18.58
N GLY A 185 68.32 -45.63 -18.39
CA GLY A 185 68.63 -44.23 -18.08
C GLY A 185 68.18 -43.24 -19.17
N ASN A 186 68.29 -43.65 -20.44
CA ASN A 186 67.79 -42.86 -21.58
C ASN A 186 66.25 -42.76 -21.57
N ALA A 187 65.55 -43.86 -21.31
CA ALA A 187 64.10 -43.87 -21.19
C ALA A 187 63.63 -43.01 -19.99
N GLU A 188 64.28 -43.16 -18.83
CA GLU A 188 64.01 -42.36 -17.64
C GLU A 188 64.18 -40.86 -17.91
N THR A 189 65.29 -40.46 -18.54
CA THR A 189 65.56 -39.05 -18.87
C THR A 189 64.49 -38.47 -19.79
N ARG A 190 64.08 -39.22 -20.83
CA ARG A 190 63.07 -38.77 -21.78
C ARG A 190 61.71 -38.56 -21.11
N TYR A 191 61.22 -39.54 -20.36
CA TYR A 191 59.93 -39.40 -19.67
C TYR A 191 59.99 -38.41 -18.53
N GLN A 192 61.11 -38.27 -17.83
CA GLN A 192 61.26 -37.28 -16.77
C GLN A 192 61.08 -35.86 -17.31
N LYS A 193 61.63 -35.58 -18.51
CA LYS A 193 61.41 -34.31 -19.19
C LYS A 193 59.92 -34.09 -19.52
N GLU A 194 59.26 -35.07 -20.13
CA GLU A 194 57.83 -34.97 -20.45
C GLU A 194 56.94 -34.77 -19.21
N ILE A 195 57.25 -35.49 -18.13
CA ILE A 195 56.54 -35.39 -16.84
C ILE A 195 56.71 -33.99 -16.27
N LEU A 196 57.93 -33.43 -16.29
CA LEU A 196 58.20 -32.06 -15.83
C LEU A 196 57.45 -31.02 -16.67
N ASP A 197 57.46 -31.17 -17.99
CA ASP A 197 56.76 -30.26 -18.89
C ASP A 197 55.23 -30.28 -18.63
N LYS A 198 54.64 -31.47 -18.45
CA LYS A 198 53.22 -31.63 -18.10
C LYS A 198 52.91 -31.09 -16.70
N GLN A 199 53.78 -31.30 -15.72
CA GLN A 199 53.62 -30.74 -14.38
C GLN A 199 53.65 -29.20 -14.40
N LYS A 200 54.52 -28.62 -15.24
CA LYS A 200 54.57 -27.17 -15.44
C LYS A 200 53.27 -26.64 -16.07
N GLN A 201 52.73 -27.33 -17.08
CA GLN A 201 51.45 -26.99 -17.68
C GLN A 201 50.31 -27.04 -16.65
N ILE A 202 50.25 -28.09 -15.83
CA ILE A 202 49.27 -28.21 -14.73
C ILE A 202 49.36 -27.00 -13.79
N ASN A 203 50.58 -26.62 -13.39
CA ASN A 203 50.77 -25.48 -12.49
C ASN A 203 50.36 -24.15 -13.13
N GLN A 204 50.60 -23.98 -14.44
CA GLN A 204 50.15 -22.80 -15.18
C GLN A 204 48.61 -22.71 -15.26
N ILE A 205 47.95 -23.82 -15.60
CA ILE A 205 46.48 -23.87 -15.66
C ILE A 205 45.88 -23.62 -14.28
N ASN A 206 46.43 -24.22 -13.22
CA ASN A 206 45.99 -23.96 -11.84
C ASN A 206 46.15 -22.48 -11.46
N SER A 207 47.26 -21.84 -11.83
CA SER A 207 47.46 -20.41 -11.59
C SER A 207 46.43 -19.54 -12.32
N GLN A 208 46.04 -19.93 -13.54
CA GLN A 208 44.99 -19.23 -14.28
C GLN A 208 43.64 -19.39 -13.56
N ILE A 209 43.27 -20.62 -13.16
CA ILE A 209 42.04 -20.89 -12.41
C ILE A 209 41.99 -20.04 -11.14
N SER A 210 43.05 -20.00 -10.34
CA SER A 210 43.09 -19.18 -9.11
C SER A 210 42.99 -17.68 -9.39
N ALA A 211 43.56 -17.18 -10.50
CA ALA A 211 43.42 -15.78 -10.89
C ALA A 211 41.96 -15.46 -11.29
N TYR A 212 41.29 -16.38 -11.97
CA TYR A 212 39.86 -16.25 -12.30
C TYR A 212 38.98 -16.27 -11.05
N GLU A 213 39.21 -17.19 -10.10
CA GLU A 213 38.48 -17.25 -8.84
C GLU A 213 38.59 -15.93 -8.04
N ARG A 214 39.78 -15.33 -8.00
CA ARG A 214 39.99 -14.01 -7.37
C ARG A 214 39.19 -12.92 -8.07
N LYS A 215 39.27 -12.83 -9.40
CA LYS A 215 38.53 -11.83 -10.17
C LYS A 215 37.03 -11.95 -9.95
N LEU A 216 36.49 -13.17 -9.97
CA LEU A 216 35.08 -13.44 -9.70
C LEU A 216 34.67 -12.98 -8.29
N SER A 217 35.49 -13.28 -7.28
CA SER A 217 35.24 -12.87 -5.89
C SER A 217 35.27 -11.34 -5.72
N GLU A 218 36.28 -10.67 -6.29
CA GLU A 218 36.42 -9.21 -6.24
C GLU A 218 35.22 -8.51 -6.87
N THR A 219 34.82 -8.95 -8.07
CA THR A 219 33.65 -8.42 -8.75
C THR A 219 32.36 -8.66 -7.96
N THR A 220 32.19 -9.84 -7.38
CA THR A 220 31.02 -10.15 -6.54
C THR A 220 30.95 -9.21 -5.33
N LYS A 221 32.09 -8.96 -4.67
CA LYS A 221 32.18 -8.01 -3.55
C LYS A 221 31.88 -6.58 -3.99
N GLU A 222 32.40 -6.16 -5.12
CA GLU A 222 32.15 -4.82 -5.66
C GLU A 222 30.66 -4.61 -5.97
N ASN A 223 30.02 -5.58 -6.63
CA ASN A 223 28.60 -5.51 -6.94
C ASN A 223 27.72 -5.53 -5.68
N GLN A 224 28.08 -6.35 -4.68
CA GLN A 224 27.41 -6.34 -3.39
C GLN A 224 27.54 -4.99 -2.68
N LYS A 225 28.72 -4.36 -2.74
CA LYS A 225 28.96 -3.02 -2.19
C LYS A 225 28.10 -1.97 -2.89
N LYS A 226 28.08 -1.94 -4.23
CA LYS A 226 27.25 -1.01 -5.02
C LYS A 226 25.76 -1.18 -4.73
N LEU A 227 25.30 -2.43 -4.58
CA LEU A 227 23.92 -2.72 -4.19
C LEU A 227 23.61 -2.18 -2.79
N GLN A 228 24.50 -2.39 -1.83
CA GLN A 228 24.34 -1.88 -0.46
C GLN A 228 24.31 -0.34 -0.42
N GLU A 229 25.18 0.33 -1.17
CA GLU A 229 25.20 1.80 -1.31
C GLU A 229 23.89 2.30 -1.93
N THR A 230 23.35 1.61 -2.93
CA THR A 230 22.07 1.95 -3.56
C THR A 230 20.90 1.80 -2.57
N ILE A 231 20.90 0.71 -1.79
CA ILE A 231 19.88 0.48 -0.76
C ILE A 231 19.94 1.58 0.31
N GLN A 232 21.13 1.93 0.80
CA GLN A 232 21.32 2.99 1.79
C GLN A 232 20.83 4.34 1.26
N LYS A 233 21.24 4.71 0.04
CA LYS A 233 20.80 5.96 -0.58
C LYS A 233 19.28 6.03 -0.73
N ASN A 234 18.65 4.94 -1.18
CA ASN A 234 17.19 4.87 -1.30
C ASN A 234 16.49 4.97 0.07
N GLN A 235 17.06 4.36 1.13
CA GLN A 235 16.55 4.50 2.49
C GLN A 235 16.64 5.96 2.99
N GLU A 236 17.76 6.64 2.74
CA GLU A 236 17.92 8.05 3.08
C GLU A 236 16.91 8.95 2.34
N GLU A 237 16.70 8.71 1.05
CA GLU A 237 15.70 9.42 0.25
C GLU A 237 14.28 9.17 0.76
N MET A 238 13.94 7.93 1.15
CA MET A 238 12.66 7.59 1.76
C MET A 238 12.46 8.29 3.10
N ASN A 239 13.44 8.23 4.00
CA ASN A 239 13.38 8.88 5.32
C ASN A 239 13.21 10.39 5.19
N ASN A 240 13.91 11.02 4.23
CA ASN A 240 13.75 12.45 3.95
C ASN A 240 12.36 12.78 3.38
N ALA A 241 11.81 11.93 2.51
CA ALA A 241 10.46 12.11 1.98
C ALA A 241 9.39 11.97 3.07
N GLU A 242 9.56 11.04 4.01
CA GLU A 242 8.67 10.86 5.16
C GLU A 242 8.68 12.08 6.09
N LYS A 243 9.87 12.58 6.46
CA LYS A 243 10.00 13.82 7.24
C LYS A 243 9.35 15.02 6.55
N LEU A 244 9.51 15.14 5.23
CA LEU A 244 8.88 16.22 4.47
C LEU A 244 7.35 16.11 4.50
N LYS A 245 6.82 14.89 4.38
CA LYS A 245 5.37 14.64 4.45
C LYS A 245 4.82 14.95 5.85
N GLU A 246 5.53 14.56 6.89
CA GLU A 246 5.18 14.85 8.28
C GLU A 246 5.13 16.37 8.53
N LEU A 247 6.15 17.10 8.08
CA LEU A 247 6.19 18.55 8.18
C LEU A 247 5.03 19.23 7.44
N GLN A 248 4.68 18.75 6.24
CA GLN A 248 3.53 19.25 5.49
C GLN A 248 2.21 19.03 6.23
N LEU A 249 2.06 17.85 6.84
CA LEU A 249 0.87 17.49 7.60
C LEU A 249 0.74 18.31 8.88
N GLN A 250 1.85 18.53 9.59
CA GLN A 250 1.88 19.39 10.77
C GLN A 250 1.46 20.83 10.43
N LYS A 251 2.01 21.41 9.35
CA LYS A 251 1.62 22.74 8.87
C LYS A 251 0.12 22.81 8.52
N GLN A 252 -0.41 21.75 7.92
CA GLN A 252 -1.83 21.68 7.58
C GLN A 252 -2.71 21.59 8.83
N LYS A 253 -2.29 20.82 9.85
CA LYS A 253 -2.97 20.74 11.15
C LYS A 253 -2.99 22.11 11.84
N GLU A 254 -1.84 22.76 11.98
CA GLU A 254 -1.73 24.08 12.59
C GLU A 254 -2.59 25.14 11.88
N PHE A 255 -2.67 25.07 10.54
CA PHE A 255 -3.53 25.96 9.76
C PHE A 255 -5.02 25.77 10.11
N TYR A 256 -5.50 24.52 10.13
CA TYR A 256 -6.90 24.25 10.44
C TYR A 256 -7.25 24.51 11.91
N GLU A 257 -6.33 24.27 12.84
CA GLU A 257 -6.52 24.59 14.26
C GLU A 257 -6.70 26.09 14.47
N LYS A 258 -5.88 26.92 13.82
CA LYS A 258 -6.03 28.39 13.86
C LYS A 258 -7.37 28.85 13.27
N GLU A 259 -7.81 28.28 12.15
CA GLU A 259 -9.11 28.62 11.58
C GLU A 259 -10.28 28.16 12.46
N LEU A 260 -10.18 26.99 13.09
CA LEU A 260 -11.18 26.53 14.06
C LEU A 260 -11.24 27.45 15.27
N GLU A 261 -10.11 27.90 15.81
CA GLU A 261 -10.06 28.83 16.93
C GLU A 261 -10.68 30.18 16.57
N LYS A 262 -10.35 30.71 15.39
CA LYS A 262 -10.93 31.95 14.86
C LYS A 262 -12.45 31.84 14.73
N SER A 263 -12.94 30.77 14.10
CA SER A 263 -14.37 30.51 13.95
C SER A 263 -15.09 30.37 15.30
N ARG A 264 -14.46 29.75 16.31
CA ARG A 264 -14.99 29.67 17.68
C ARG A 264 -15.11 31.05 18.33
N LYS A 265 -14.10 31.91 18.18
CA LYS A 265 -14.13 33.29 18.73
C LYS A 265 -15.21 34.12 18.05
N GLU A 266 -15.32 34.04 16.72
CA GLU A 266 -16.37 34.73 15.97
C GLU A 266 -17.77 34.26 16.40
N TYR A 267 -17.96 32.95 16.59
CA TYR A 267 -19.22 32.41 17.08
C TYR A 267 -19.56 32.88 18.50
N GLN A 268 -18.60 32.86 19.42
CA GLN A 268 -18.83 33.35 20.79
C GLN A 268 -19.17 34.84 20.79
N ALA A 269 -18.47 35.66 20.02
CA ALA A 269 -18.77 37.09 19.89
C ALA A 269 -20.18 37.33 19.32
N PHE A 270 -20.59 36.52 18.34
CA PHE A 270 -21.95 36.55 17.79
C PHE A 270 -23.00 36.21 18.85
N LEU A 271 -22.80 35.16 19.64
CA LEU A 271 -23.72 34.78 20.72
C LEU A 271 -23.85 35.88 21.78
N THR A 272 -22.74 36.52 22.16
CA THR A 272 -22.75 37.64 23.12
C THR A 272 -23.55 38.82 22.57
N ARG A 273 -23.26 39.27 21.34
CA ARG A 273 -24.00 40.37 20.70
C ARG A 273 -25.49 40.07 20.57
N SER A 274 -25.84 38.86 20.15
CA SER A 274 -27.24 38.43 20.05
C SER A 274 -27.97 38.51 21.39
N ASN A 275 -27.30 38.13 22.48
CA ASN A 275 -27.88 38.19 23.82
C ASN A 275 -28.01 39.64 24.34
N GLU A 276 -27.01 40.49 24.08
CA GLU A 276 -27.06 41.92 24.41
C GLU A 276 -28.18 42.64 23.67
N GLU A 277 -28.32 42.40 22.35
CA GLU A 277 -29.41 42.95 21.54
C GLU A 277 -30.78 42.47 22.04
N LYS A 278 -30.92 41.19 22.39
CA LYS A 278 -32.16 40.66 22.99
C LYS A 278 -32.49 41.35 24.32
N GLN A 279 -31.49 41.62 25.16
CA GLN A 279 -31.69 42.30 26.44
C GLN A 279 -32.05 43.78 26.26
N LEU A 280 -31.36 44.49 25.37
CA LEU A 280 -31.67 45.89 25.03
C LEU A 280 -33.08 46.00 24.45
N LEU A 281 -33.44 45.10 23.54
CA LEU A 281 -34.78 45.04 22.98
C LEU A 281 -35.83 44.73 24.05
N ALA A 282 -35.61 43.74 24.92
CA ALA A 282 -36.52 43.45 26.04
C ALA A 282 -36.70 44.65 26.99
N THR A 283 -35.63 45.43 27.20
CA THR A 283 -35.66 46.66 28.02
C THR A 283 -36.40 47.78 27.30
N SER A 284 -36.19 47.97 26.00
CA SER A 284 -36.91 48.94 25.17
C SER A 284 -38.39 48.58 25.03
N LEU A 285 -38.74 47.29 24.98
CA LEU A 285 -40.10 46.78 24.98
C LEU A 285 -40.78 47.08 26.31
N LYS A 286 -40.11 46.86 27.44
CA LYS A 286 -40.63 47.22 28.78
C LYS A 286 -40.85 48.73 28.93
N ALA A 287 -39.92 49.56 28.46
CA ALA A 287 -40.04 51.01 28.48
C ALA A 287 -41.15 51.53 27.54
N LYS A 288 -41.33 50.91 26.36
CA LYS A 288 -42.39 51.28 25.40
C LYS A 288 -43.76 50.66 25.71
N THR A 289 -43.85 49.62 26.53
CA THR A 289 -45.15 49.14 27.06
C THR A 289 -45.78 50.11 28.06
N GLU A 290 -45.02 51.08 28.58
CA GLU A 290 -45.54 52.21 29.37
C GLU A 290 -45.98 53.41 28.48
N GLU A 291 -45.61 53.42 27.20
CA GLU A 291 -45.91 54.52 26.25
C GLU A 291 -46.64 53.97 25.00
N ALA A 292 -47.88 53.54 25.20
CA ALA A 292 -48.71 52.92 24.18
C ALA A 292 -49.10 53.89 23.04
N SER A 293 -48.29 54.00 21.97
CA SER A 293 -48.70 54.51 20.62
C SER A 293 -47.69 54.30 19.47
N SER A 294 -46.69 53.40 19.53
CA SER A 294 -45.77 53.14 18.38
C SER A 294 -45.40 51.67 18.14
N LEU A 295 -46.36 50.77 18.37
CA LEU A 295 -46.21 49.31 18.31
C LEU A 295 -45.68 48.78 16.97
N ASP A 296 -45.99 49.42 15.84
CA ASP A 296 -45.63 48.92 14.50
C ASP A 296 -44.18 49.17 14.11
N ALA A 297 -43.58 50.29 14.54
CA ALA A 297 -42.17 50.56 14.29
C ALA A 297 -41.27 49.57 15.07
N VAL A 298 -41.68 49.24 16.31
CA VAL A 298 -40.97 48.30 17.17
C VAL A 298 -41.09 46.86 16.67
N LYS A 299 -42.27 46.45 16.19
CA LYS A 299 -42.45 45.13 15.57
C LYS A 299 -41.56 44.96 14.34
N LYS A 300 -41.46 46.00 13.51
CA LYS A 300 -40.63 45.97 12.29
C LYS A 300 -39.13 45.89 12.60
N GLU A 301 -38.67 46.62 13.62
CA GLU A 301 -37.27 46.54 14.07
C GLU A 301 -36.95 45.17 14.68
N LEU A 302 -37.89 44.60 15.46
CA LEU A 302 -37.78 43.25 16.00
C LEU A 302 -37.75 42.17 14.92
N GLU A 303 -38.60 42.27 13.90
CA GLU A 303 -38.58 41.35 12.76
C GLU A 303 -37.26 41.41 12.00
N ASN A 304 -36.73 42.61 11.76
CA ASN A 304 -35.44 42.77 11.08
C ASN A 304 -34.29 42.16 11.89
N THR A 305 -34.20 42.41 13.20
CA THR A 305 -33.14 41.83 14.05
C THR A 305 -33.25 40.30 14.13
N ASN A 306 -34.47 39.76 14.25
CA ASN A 306 -34.68 38.32 14.22
C ASN A 306 -34.29 37.70 12.88
N GLN A 307 -34.53 38.41 11.77
CA GLN A 307 -34.12 37.96 10.45
C GLN A 307 -32.59 37.93 10.33
N THR A 308 -31.89 38.99 10.75
CA THR A 308 -30.42 39.03 10.73
C THR A 308 -29.81 37.93 11.60
N LEU A 309 -30.34 37.70 12.81
CA LEU A 309 -29.89 36.61 13.67
C LEU A 309 -30.11 35.22 13.05
N THR A 310 -31.20 35.06 12.30
CA THR A 310 -31.50 33.83 11.57
C THR A 310 -30.50 33.63 10.44
N ASP A 311 -30.21 34.67 9.67
CA ASP A 311 -29.27 34.61 8.55
C ASP A 311 -27.84 34.30 9.02
N ASP A 312 -27.39 34.93 10.11
CA ASP A 312 -26.09 34.66 10.73
C ASP A 312 -26.00 33.23 11.28
N TYR A 313 -27.07 32.74 11.91
CA TYR A 313 -27.16 31.34 12.37
C TYR A 313 -27.06 30.37 11.18
N VAL A 314 -27.74 30.65 10.08
CA VAL A 314 -27.68 29.83 8.85
C VAL A 314 -26.27 29.85 8.26
N ALA A 315 -25.62 31.01 8.18
CA ALA A 315 -24.26 31.14 7.66
C ALA A 315 -23.24 30.35 8.51
N LEU A 316 -23.34 30.45 9.83
CA LEU A 316 -22.50 29.71 10.75
C LEU A 316 -22.73 28.20 10.66
N SER A 317 -24.00 27.77 10.66
CA SER A 317 -24.37 26.36 10.49
C SER A 317 -23.81 25.80 9.18
N SER A 318 -23.88 26.57 8.09
CA SER A 318 -23.29 26.22 6.79
C SER A 318 -21.76 26.05 6.87
N ASN A 319 -21.04 26.96 7.54
CA ASN A 319 -19.59 26.85 7.72
C ASN A 319 -19.19 25.66 8.60
N TYR A 320 -19.95 25.38 9.66
CA TYR A 320 -19.77 24.20 10.48
C TYR A 320 -19.93 22.91 9.65
N GLN A 321 -20.99 22.83 8.82
CA GLN A 321 -21.21 21.68 7.94
C GLN A 321 -20.11 21.52 6.88
N LYS A 322 -19.63 22.62 6.28
CA LYS A 322 -18.50 22.57 5.33
C LYS A 322 -17.24 22.02 5.98
N THR A 323 -16.92 22.49 7.18
CA THR A 323 -15.74 22.03 7.94
C THR A 323 -15.87 20.57 8.35
N LYS A 324 -17.05 20.17 8.84
CA LYS A 324 -17.37 18.77 9.13
C LYS A 324 -17.20 17.89 7.90
N ASN A 325 -17.72 18.31 6.75
CA ASN A 325 -17.60 17.56 5.50
C ASN A 325 -16.15 17.46 5.01
N ALA A 326 -15.34 18.50 5.19
CA ALA A 326 -13.91 18.45 4.88
C ALA A 326 -13.18 17.43 5.77
N LEU A 327 -13.51 17.40 7.07
CA LEU A 327 -12.96 16.43 8.02
C LEU A 327 -13.37 14.99 7.67
N VAL A 328 -14.63 14.76 7.29
CA VAL A 328 -15.10 13.45 6.81
C VAL A 328 -14.33 13.01 5.56
N LYS A 329 -14.12 13.89 4.59
CA LYS A 329 -13.31 13.59 3.39
C LYS A 329 -11.86 13.26 3.72
N PHE A 330 -11.29 13.96 4.71
CA PHE A 330 -9.96 13.65 5.22
C PHE A 330 -9.88 12.24 5.81
N TYR A 331 -10.82 11.86 6.69
CA TYR A 331 -10.87 10.51 7.24
C TYR A 331 -11.11 9.43 6.19
N GLN A 332 -11.98 9.68 5.20
CA GLN A 332 -12.16 8.78 4.06
C GLN A 332 -10.88 8.62 3.24
N SER A 333 -10.07 9.67 3.12
CA SER A 333 -8.79 9.62 2.43
C SER A 333 -7.74 8.83 3.22
N LEU A 334 -7.73 8.97 4.54
CA LEU A 334 -6.92 8.13 5.43
C LEU A 334 -7.32 6.66 5.35
N ASP A 335 -8.62 6.36 5.34
CA ASP A 335 -9.14 5.00 5.21
C ASP A 335 -8.72 4.36 3.88
N LYS A 336 -8.86 5.09 2.77
CA LYS A 336 -8.35 4.65 1.45
C LYS A 336 -6.83 4.44 1.44
N MET A 337 -6.07 5.28 2.16
CA MET A 337 -4.62 5.10 2.32
C MET A 337 -4.30 3.82 3.11
N ALA A 338 -5.00 3.58 4.21
CA ALA A 338 -4.91 2.36 5.02
C ALA A 338 -5.14 1.11 4.15
N GLN A 339 -6.22 1.12 3.36
CA GLN A 339 -6.58 0.03 2.44
C GLN A 339 -5.48 -0.25 1.43
N LYS A 340 -4.95 0.78 0.77
CA LYS A 340 -3.88 0.62 -0.24
C LYS A 340 -2.61 0.01 0.36
N ARG A 341 -2.33 0.33 1.63
CA ARG A 341 -1.15 -0.16 2.36
C ARG A 341 -1.39 -1.47 3.11
N LYS A 342 -2.63 -2.00 3.10
CA LYS A 342 -3.06 -3.16 3.91
C LYS A 342 -2.84 -2.97 5.41
N GLU A 343 -2.95 -1.73 5.86
CA GLU A 343 -2.83 -1.36 7.27
C GLU A 343 -4.22 -1.32 7.91
N GLN A 344 -4.35 -1.78 9.15
CA GLN A 344 -5.66 -1.97 9.80
C GLN A 344 -6.10 -0.74 10.59
N GLY A 345 -5.18 0.17 10.88
CA GLY A 345 -5.46 1.46 11.51
C GLY A 345 -4.19 2.23 11.83
N TYR A 346 -4.35 3.41 12.43
CA TYR A 346 -3.26 4.31 12.79
C TYR A 346 -3.51 4.99 14.14
N ILE A 347 -2.43 5.38 14.82
CA ILE A 347 -2.49 6.34 15.93
C ILE A 347 -2.81 7.74 15.39
N ALA A 348 -3.89 8.32 15.87
CA ALA A 348 -4.36 9.63 15.44
C ALA A 348 -4.02 10.74 16.43
N GLU A 349 -3.99 10.42 17.72
CA GLU A 349 -3.70 11.35 18.80
C GLU A 349 -3.17 10.59 20.02
N LEU A 350 -2.22 11.21 20.73
CA LEU A 350 -1.80 10.79 22.07
C LEU A 350 -2.66 11.57 23.06
N LEU A 351 -3.52 10.90 23.80
CA LEU A 351 -4.44 11.58 24.73
C LEU A 351 -3.72 11.90 26.04
N ASP A 352 -2.96 10.93 26.55
CA ASP A 352 -2.11 11.02 27.74
C ASP A 352 -1.02 9.92 27.68
N ASN A 353 -0.37 9.64 28.80
CA ASN A 353 0.78 8.72 28.86
C ASN A 353 0.40 7.24 28.65
N ASP A 354 -0.85 6.87 28.86
CA ASP A 354 -1.33 5.49 28.83
C ASP A 354 -2.49 5.27 27.84
N ARG A 355 -3.00 6.33 27.17
CA ARG A 355 -4.10 6.23 26.22
C ARG A 355 -3.82 6.93 24.90
N VAL A 356 -4.34 6.32 23.85
CA VAL A 356 -4.22 6.78 22.47
C VAL A 356 -5.57 6.75 21.77
N LEU A 357 -5.78 7.70 20.85
CA LEU A 357 -6.90 7.67 19.92
C LEU A 357 -6.46 6.92 18.66
N VAL A 358 -7.19 5.85 18.33
CA VAL A 358 -6.91 5.01 17.17
C VAL A 358 -7.96 5.24 16.09
N ILE A 359 -7.54 5.46 14.85
CA ILE A 359 -8.44 5.40 13.69
C ILE A 359 -8.25 4.05 13.02
N LEU A 360 -9.31 3.24 13.07
CA LEU A 360 -9.34 1.95 12.38
C LEU A 360 -9.86 2.10 10.97
N ASN A 361 -9.36 1.26 10.09
CA ASN A 361 -9.92 1.09 8.76
C ASN A 361 -11.36 0.56 8.88
N SER A 362 -12.27 1.09 8.05
CA SER A 362 -13.71 0.79 8.15
C SER A 362 -14.08 -0.69 7.98
N TYR A 363 -13.18 -1.51 7.43
CA TYR A 363 -13.37 -2.97 7.33
C TYR A 363 -13.15 -3.72 8.63
N TYR A 364 -12.46 -3.12 9.60
CA TYR A 364 -12.16 -3.77 10.87
C TYR A 364 -13.04 -3.21 11.97
N THR A 365 -13.82 -4.10 12.60
CA THR A 365 -14.54 -3.80 13.82
C THR A 365 -13.79 -4.40 15.00
N VAL A 366 -13.67 -3.62 16.06
CA VAL A 366 -13.07 -4.06 17.33
C VAL A 366 -14.15 -4.01 18.40
N LYS A 367 -14.10 -4.95 19.32
CA LYS A 367 -14.93 -5.01 20.52
C LYS A 367 -14.16 -4.43 21.69
N ASN A 368 -14.89 -4.10 22.76
CA ASN A 368 -14.27 -3.70 24.00
C ASN A 368 -13.29 -4.79 24.46
N LYS A 369 -12.09 -4.38 24.85
CA LYS A 369 -10.98 -5.23 25.29
C LYS A 369 -10.28 -6.05 24.21
N ASP A 370 -10.62 -5.91 22.94
CA ASP A 370 -9.79 -6.46 21.86
C ASP A 370 -8.38 -5.84 21.92
N THR A 371 -7.37 -6.60 21.50
CA THR A 371 -5.98 -6.12 21.51
C THR A 371 -5.42 -5.94 20.12
N ALA A 372 -4.50 -4.99 20.01
CA ALA A 372 -3.75 -4.73 18.80
C ALA A 372 -2.30 -4.41 19.11
N MET A 373 -1.45 -4.58 18.11
CA MET A 373 -0.04 -4.23 18.16
C MET A 373 0.18 -2.94 17.38
N ILE A 374 1.03 -2.08 17.93
CA ILE A 374 1.53 -0.87 17.31
C ILE A 374 2.88 -1.19 16.67
N PHE A 375 3.03 -0.80 15.41
CA PHE A 375 4.29 -0.87 14.67
C PHE A 375 4.67 0.51 14.14
N ASN A 376 5.95 0.85 14.14
CA ASN A 376 6.42 2.10 13.54
C ASN A 376 6.40 2.01 12.00
N GLN A 377 6.85 3.06 11.33
CA GLN A 377 6.92 3.10 9.86
C GLN A 377 7.83 2.00 9.28
N ASP A 378 8.86 1.59 10.03
CA ASP A 378 9.82 0.52 9.69
C ASP A 378 9.30 -0.91 9.97
N ASN A 379 8.05 -1.07 10.42
CA ASN A 379 7.46 -2.35 10.85
C ASN A 379 8.12 -2.96 12.09
N GLU A 380 8.78 -2.15 12.92
CA GLU A 380 9.24 -2.59 14.23
C GLU A 380 8.10 -2.50 15.25
N TYR A 381 7.95 -3.57 16.03
CA TYR A 381 7.00 -3.59 17.14
C TYR A 381 7.36 -2.53 18.18
N ILE A 382 6.37 -1.70 18.56
CA ILE A 382 6.49 -0.64 19.57
C ILE A 382 5.73 -1.02 20.84
N ALA A 383 4.46 -1.38 20.71
CA ALA A 383 3.56 -1.52 21.86
C ALA A 383 2.39 -2.47 21.60
N GLU A 384 1.78 -2.97 22.67
CA GLU A 384 0.47 -3.62 22.63
C GLU A 384 -0.56 -2.70 23.28
N ILE A 385 -1.71 -2.55 22.63
CA ILE A 385 -2.85 -1.75 23.08
C ILE A 385 -4.10 -2.58 23.25
N ARG A 386 -5.03 -2.08 24.06
CA ARG A 386 -6.35 -2.66 24.31
C ARG A 386 -7.43 -1.62 24.03
N PHE A 387 -8.39 -1.94 23.16
CA PHE A 387 -9.47 -1.02 22.79
C PHE A 387 -10.51 -0.84 23.90
N LEU A 388 -10.95 0.41 24.08
CA LEU A 388 -11.96 0.87 25.04
C LEU A 388 -13.19 1.41 24.28
N THR A 389 -13.94 0.53 23.60
CA THR A 389 -15.04 0.94 22.70
C THR A 389 -16.27 1.50 23.42
N GLU A 390 -16.34 1.38 24.74
CA GLU A 390 -17.43 1.92 25.57
C GLU A 390 -17.19 3.40 25.93
N GLU A 391 -15.97 3.90 25.75
CA GLU A 391 -15.65 5.30 25.99
C GLU A 391 -16.14 6.15 24.82
N LYS A 392 -17.11 7.03 25.07
CA LYS A 392 -17.62 7.95 24.05
C LYS A 392 -16.52 8.94 23.70
N THR A 393 -16.04 8.89 22.47
CA THR A 393 -15.16 9.91 21.93
C THR A 393 -15.98 11.15 21.52
N PRO A 394 -15.43 12.37 21.69
CA PRO A 394 -16.06 13.58 21.14
C PRO A 394 -16.06 13.59 19.61
N TYR A 395 -15.29 12.69 18.98
CA TYR A 395 -15.17 12.52 17.54
C TYR A 395 -16.03 11.33 17.08
N GLN A 396 -16.86 11.50 16.05
CA GLN A 396 -17.62 10.38 15.47
C GLN A 396 -16.73 9.29 14.81
N THR A 397 -15.42 9.51 14.79
CA THR A 397 -14.42 8.70 14.08
C THR A 397 -13.23 8.42 15.00
N GLY A 398 -13.04 7.15 15.37
CA GLY A 398 -11.91 6.68 16.18
C GLY A 398 -12.35 5.92 17.44
N VAL A 399 -11.47 5.08 17.95
CA VAL A 399 -11.64 4.25 19.14
C VAL A 399 -10.50 4.56 20.11
N VAL A 400 -10.81 4.82 21.38
CA VAL A 400 -9.77 4.98 22.40
C VAL A 400 -9.16 3.62 22.71
N ALA A 401 -7.85 3.57 22.90
CA ALA A 401 -7.15 2.38 23.35
C ALA A 401 -6.16 2.72 24.47
N GLU A 402 -6.01 1.79 25.41
CA GLU A 402 -5.05 1.86 26.50
C GLU A 402 -3.78 1.07 26.13
N ILE A 403 -2.62 1.65 26.41
CA ILE A 403 -1.30 1.03 26.22
C ILE A 403 -1.08 0.00 27.33
N ARG A 404 -0.86 -1.26 26.94
CA ARG A 404 -0.64 -2.38 27.87
C ARG A 404 0.83 -2.70 28.06
N GLU A 405 1.57 -2.64 26.97
CA GLU A 405 2.99 -2.95 26.96
C GLU A 405 3.68 -2.00 25.99
N LEU A 406 4.76 -1.38 26.44
CA LEU A 406 5.63 -0.54 25.60
C LEU A 406 7.01 -1.18 25.58
N LYS A 407 7.53 -1.46 24.38
CA LYS A 407 8.87 -2.01 24.19
C LYS A 407 9.91 -1.03 24.76
N LYS A 408 10.92 -1.57 25.42
CA LYS A 408 12.00 -0.78 26.04
C LYS A 408 12.64 0.17 25.02
N ASN A 409 12.69 1.46 25.36
CA ASN A 409 13.20 2.57 24.52
C ASN A 409 12.39 2.85 23.23
N ALA A 410 11.16 2.35 23.12
CA ALA A 410 10.26 2.70 22.03
C ALA A 410 9.36 3.89 22.42
N ALA A 411 8.97 4.71 21.45
CA ALA A 411 8.03 5.82 21.62
C ALA A 411 6.92 5.69 20.59
N ILE A 412 5.67 5.88 21.03
CA ILE A 412 4.51 5.91 20.13
C ILE A 412 4.45 7.29 19.49
N SER A 413 4.32 7.30 18.17
CA SER A 413 4.20 8.49 17.33
C SER A 413 2.87 8.50 16.59
N LEU A 414 2.48 9.68 16.11
CA LEU A 414 1.33 9.79 15.22
C LEU A 414 1.57 8.97 13.95
N PHE A 415 0.52 8.33 13.45
CA PHE A 415 0.56 7.45 12.26
C PHE A 415 1.36 6.15 12.41
N ASP A 416 1.71 5.76 13.63
CA ASP A 416 2.13 4.39 13.87
C ASP A 416 0.99 3.42 13.53
N LYS A 417 1.36 2.30 12.93
CA LYS A 417 0.46 1.33 12.31
C LYS A 417 -0.16 0.44 13.37
N ILE A 418 -1.44 0.14 13.19
CA ILE A 418 -2.18 -0.79 14.03
C ILE A 418 -2.39 -2.10 13.30
N ILE A 419 -2.09 -3.21 13.99
CA ILE A 419 -2.44 -4.56 13.58
C ILE A 419 -3.22 -5.23 14.71
N ILE A 420 -4.51 -5.45 14.47
CA ILE A 420 -5.46 -6.11 15.35
C ILE A 420 -5.13 -7.61 15.43
N LYS A 421 -5.04 -8.13 16.65
CA LYS A 421 -4.95 -9.57 16.88
C LYS A 421 -6.37 -10.16 16.79
N LEU A 422 -6.72 -10.72 15.64
CA LEU A 422 -7.97 -11.48 15.51
C LEU A 422 -7.86 -12.77 16.34
N LYS A 423 -8.74 -12.93 17.31
CA LYS A 423 -8.87 -14.16 18.10
C LYS A 423 -9.76 -15.18 17.41
#